data_AF-A0A8B6CSN0-F1
#
_entry.id   AF-A0A8B6CSN0-F1
#
_cell.length_a   1.000
_cell.length_b   1.000
_cell.length_c   1.000
_cell.angle_alpha   90.00
_cell.angle_beta   90.00
_cell.angle_gamma   90.00
#
_symmetry.space_group_name_H-M   'P 1'
#
loop_
_entity.id
_entity.type
_entity.pdbx_description
1 polymer ?
#
loop_
_entity_poly.entity_id
_entity_poly.type
_entity_poly.pdbx_seq_one_letter_code
_entity_poly.pdbx_strand_id
1 'polypeptide(L)'
;MGMTSAILAVLGFCSRIVESILFVMIDWYDKYVYSPLQTMLLPIVSCIPRFLSIRGQEYTIFSANIVSWTRTALVIPIACCLKNQYYWTSFLLVLFHDFLDHLDGIVAKAQKQIYGPVDDPLLGGFMDAFCDKIVNVFALWSILLTTDFTLMTWKQTNIYITSCTVIIGFEFVLGVVRVQDYFRSYYLRLLKKNDTLISKADTAAVMEGKLKEKLESMGIAFLCLAEASSIPITSWSGITGIACLIMSVRLAYASLQHKLKAREQRKRDEVDFNEILETKEDGEKSTYTEKIPQKLRKCYSESNASKFLAESIEKSNSSLSDENDSTDESIFNEGEDAVRPLLQRHNSVPVNAFDTRVDKVYTVGCFDLFHNGHITLLQRMKALGKQVIVGVHDSRSIFKLKKRVPIDSTEKRMLNVKKYADMVFCIGNTDPTTYLFSVVALSAYQTALYVRGDDMPSFPSRPYIQSVMPVCLLPYTHGVSSTQLRKLKYAHIKHDDDINNELCL
;
A
#
# COMPACT_ATOMS: atom_id res chain seq x y z
N MET A 1 42.90 2.68 24.31
CA MET A 1 41.93 2.92 23.22
C MET A 1 42.40 2.43 21.84
N GLY A 2 43.70 2.43 21.49
CA GLY A 2 44.16 1.97 20.16
C GLY A 2 44.21 0.46 19.93
N MET A 3 44.39 -0.36 20.98
CA MET A 3 44.45 -1.83 20.84
C MET A 3 43.07 -2.45 20.57
N THR A 4 42.02 -1.87 21.16
CA THR A 4 40.63 -2.29 20.95
C THR A 4 40.10 -1.95 19.55
N SER A 5 40.52 -0.82 18.96
CA SER A 5 40.14 -0.46 17.58
C SER A 5 40.83 -1.32 16.53
N ALA A 6 42.10 -1.69 16.75
CA ALA A 6 42.82 -2.61 15.87
C ALA A 6 42.21 -4.01 15.90
N ILE A 7 41.85 -4.53 17.08
CA ILE A 7 41.18 -5.82 17.22
C ILE A 7 39.79 -5.79 16.55
N LEU A 8 39.00 -4.72 16.74
CA LEU A 8 37.72 -4.58 16.04
C LEU A 8 37.88 -4.51 14.51
N ALA A 9 38.93 -3.85 14.02
CA ALA A 9 39.21 -3.75 12.58
C ALA A 9 39.58 -5.11 11.99
N VAL A 10 40.42 -5.89 12.69
CA VAL A 10 40.79 -7.25 12.27
C VAL A 10 39.57 -8.18 12.31
N LEU A 11 38.77 -8.15 13.38
CA LEU A 11 37.53 -8.93 13.47
C LEU A 11 36.54 -8.55 12.37
N GLY A 12 36.41 -7.25 12.07
CA GLY A 12 35.59 -6.76 10.97
C GLY A 12 36.08 -7.22 9.60
N PHE A 13 37.41 -7.28 9.38
CA PHE A 13 37.99 -7.79 8.15
C PHE A 13 37.77 -9.30 7.99
N CYS A 14 38.02 -10.09 9.05
CA CYS A 14 37.77 -11.53 9.04
C CYS A 14 36.29 -11.85 8.81
N SER A 15 35.36 -11.12 9.45
CA SER A 15 33.92 -11.25 9.24
C SER A 15 33.54 -11.04 7.77
N ARG A 16 34.10 -10.04 7.10
CA ARG A 16 33.85 -9.80 5.67
C ARG A 16 34.36 -10.92 4.76
N ILE A 17 35.50 -11.54 5.10
CA ILE A 17 36.02 -12.69 4.35
C ILE A 17 35.07 -13.86 4.48
N VAL A 18 34.66 -14.19 5.71
CA VAL A 18 33.73 -15.29 5.98
C VAL A 18 32.41 -15.08 5.24
N GLU A 19 31.86 -13.88 5.29
CA GLU A 19 30.64 -13.53 4.55
C GLU A 19 30.82 -13.65 3.05
N SER A 20 31.96 -13.22 2.50
CA SER A 20 32.25 -13.39 1.06
C SER A 20 32.26 -14.86 0.67
N ILE A 21 32.85 -15.72 1.51
CA ILE A 21 32.83 -17.17 1.30
C ILE A 21 31.39 -17.69 1.37
N LEU A 22 30.61 -17.27 2.37
CA LEU A 22 29.21 -17.67 2.52
C LEU A 22 28.33 -17.22 1.35
N PHE A 23 28.58 -16.04 0.77
CA PHE A 23 27.91 -15.60 -0.45
C PHE A 23 28.24 -16.48 -1.66
N VAL A 24 29.49 -16.94 -1.77
CA VAL A 24 29.86 -17.92 -2.81
C VAL A 24 29.18 -19.27 -2.54
N MET A 25 29.14 -19.71 -1.29
CA MET A 25 28.51 -20.97 -0.91
C MET A 25 27.00 -20.95 -1.15
N ILE A 26 26.30 -19.85 -0.85
CA ILE A 26 24.85 -19.77 -1.11
C ILE A 26 24.54 -19.72 -2.61
N ASP A 27 25.36 -19.06 -3.41
CA ASP A 27 25.22 -19.09 -4.88
C ASP A 27 25.48 -20.50 -5.44
N TRP A 28 26.49 -21.18 -4.90
CA TRP A 28 26.77 -22.57 -5.22
C TRP A 28 25.62 -23.50 -4.81
N TYR A 29 25.07 -23.32 -3.61
CA TYR A 29 23.89 -24.05 -3.15
C TYR A 29 22.67 -23.79 -4.06
N ASP A 30 22.38 -22.54 -4.38
CA ASP A 30 21.26 -22.16 -5.26
C ASP A 30 21.41 -22.83 -6.64
N LYS A 31 22.63 -22.86 -7.19
CA LYS A 31 22.92 -23.38 -8.53
C LYS A 31 22.98 -24.92 -8.59
N TYR A 32 23.64 -25.56 -7.63
CA TYR A 32 23.96 -27.00 -7.69
C TYR A 32 23.06 -27.88 -6.82
N VAL A 33 22.34 -27.31 -5.85
CA VAL A 33 21.43 -28.07 -4.98
C VAL A 33 19.99 -27.66 -5.24
N TYR A 34 19.68 -26.37 -5.08
CA TYR A 34 18.30 -25.90 -5.17
C TYR A 34 17.73 -25.98 -6.58
N SER A 35 18.46 -25.54 -7.62
CA SER A 35 17.96 -25.59 -9.01
C SER A 35 17.69 -27.02 -9.50
N PRO A 36 18.57 -28.02 -9.26
CA PRO A 36 18.26 -29.42 -9.56
C PRO A 36 17.07 -29.96 -8.77
N LEU A 37 17.01 -29.67 -7.46
CA LEU A 37 15.90 -30.10 -6.60
C LEU A 37 14.56 -29.53 -7.08
N GLN A 38 14.53 -28.24 -7.42
CA GLN A 38 13.35 -27.59 -8.01
C GLN A 38 12.95 -28.28 -9.31
N THR A 39 13.89 -28.64 -10.17
CA THR A 39 13.61 -29.33 -11.44
C THR A 39 13.03 -30.72 -11.22
N MET A 40 13.50 -31.45 -10.21
CA MET A 40 12.98 -32.78 -9.86
C MET A 40 11.59 -32.72 -9.20
N LEU A 41 11.33 -31.73 -8.35
CA LEU A 41 10.06 -31.60 -7.63
C LEU A 41 8.95 -30.96 -8.45
N LEU A 42 9.28 -30.12 -9.45
CA LEU A 42 8.30 -29.43 -10.29
C LEU A 42 7.24 -30.37 -10.93
N PRO A 43 7.59 -31.52 -11.55
CA PRO A 43 6.60 -32.43 -12.12
C PRO A 43 5.70 -33.06 -11.04
N ILE A 44 6.25 -33.39 -9.88
CA ILE A 44 5.50 -33.99 -8.76
C ILE A 44 4.46 -32.98 -8.25
N VAL A 45 4.89 -31.74 -8.01
CA VAL A 45 4.02 -30.66 -7.54
C VAL A 45 2.94 -30.32 -8.56
N SER A 46 3.26 -30.40 -9.86
CA SER A 46 2.32 -30.15 -10.95
C SER A 46 1.20 -31.19 -11.04
N CYS A 47 1.43 -32.42 -10.56
CA CYS A 47 0.41 -33.46 -10.49
C CYS A 47 -0.57 -33.29 -9.33
N ILE A 48 -0.27 -32.43 -8.34
CA ILE A 48 -1.12 -32.22 -7.17
C ILE A 48 -2.25 -31.23 -7.55
N PRO A 49 -3.52 -31.64 -7.49
CA PRO A 49 -4.64 -30.76 -7.85
C PRO A 49 -4.76 -29.62 -6.85
N ARG A 50 -4.86 -28.39 -7.36
CA ARG A 50 -5.08 -27.19 -6.55
C ARG A 50 -6.49 -27.13 -5.96
N PHE A 51 -7.50 -27.48 -6.76
CA PHE A 51 -8.90 -27.41 -6.39
C PHE A 51 -9.50 -28.81 -6.30
N LEU A 52 -10.34 -29.02 -5.31
CA LEU A 52 -11.20 -30.20 -5.22
C LEU A 52 -12.65 -29.75 -5.23
N SER A 53 -13.43 -30.27 -6.18
CA SER A 53 -14.86 -30.02 -6.24
C SER A 53 -15.60 -31.05 -5.37
N ILE A 54 -16.13 -30.60 -4.24
CA ILE A 54 -17.01 -31.39 -3.39
C ILE A 54 -18.39 -30.74 -3.43
N ARG A 55 -19.41 -31.48 -3.86
CA ARG A 55 -20.82 -31.03 -3.92
C ARG A 55 -21.01 -29.72 -4.72
N GLY A 56 -20.24 -29.51 -5.78
CA GLY A 56 -20.37 -28.34 -6.66
C GLY A 56 -19.72 -27.05 -6.15
N GLN A 57 -18.97 -27.12 -5.04
CA GLN A 57 -18.11 -26.02 -4.58
C GLN A 57 -16.65 -26.40 -4.73
N GLU A 58 -15.85 -25.49 -5.29
CA GLU A 58 -14.40 -25.64 -5.45
C GLU A 58 -13.68 -25.17 -4.19
N TYR A 59 -12.98 -26.10 -3.54
CA TYR A 59 -12.14 -25.80 -2.39
C TYR A 59 -10.66 -25.82 -2.80
N THR A 60 -9.92 -24.77 -2.43
CA THR A 60 -8.46 -24.74 -2.60
C THR A 60 -7.80 -25.65 -1.57
N ILE A 61 -7.30 -26.80 -2.01
CA ILE A 61 -6.63 -27.77 -1.12
C ILE A 61 -5.13 -27.51 -1.07
N PHE A 62 -4.55 -27.07 -2.17
CA PHE A 62 -3.09 -26.93 -2.28
C PHE A 62 -2.72 -25.62 -2.96
N SER A 63 -2.02 -24.74 -2.23
CA SER A 63 -1.49 -23.48 -2.74
C SER A 63 -0.19 -23.13 -2.02
N ALA A 64 0.65 -22.29 -2.63
CA ALA A 64 1.87 -21.80 -1.99
C ALA A 64 1.57 -21.15 -0.63
N ASN A 65 0.48 -20.39 -0.57
CA ASN A 65 -0.03 -19.77 0.64
C ASN A 65 -0.32 -20.77 1.77
N ILE A 66 -0.95 -21.91 1.45
CA ILE A 66 -1.22 -22.98 2.42
C ILE A 66 0.09 -23.60 2.92
N VAL A 67 1.10 -23.74 2.06
CA VAL A 67 2.43 -24.23 2.46
C VAL A 67 3.08 -23.26 3.45
N SER A 68 3.09 -21.95 3.18
CA SER A 68 3.66 -20.96 4.10
C SER A 68 2.94 -20.92 5.46
N TRP A 69 1.61 -21.08 5.49
CA TRP A 69 0.86 -21.22 6.76
C TRP A 69 1.18 -22.51 7.51
N THR A 70 1.27 -23.64 6.80
CA THR A 70 1.63 -24.93 7.38
C THR A 70 3.03 -24.88 7.98
N ARG A 71 3.97 -24.27 7.25
CA ARG A 71 5.32 -23.97 7.71
C ARG A 71 5.29 -23.13 9.00
N THR A 72 4.49 -22.06 9.04
CA THR A 72 4.35 -21.21 10.24
C THR A 72 3.82 -21.99 11.45
N ALA A 73 2.85 -22.88 11.21
CA ALA A 73 2.27 -23.71 12.25
C ALA A 73 3.28 -24.67 12.88
N LEU A 74 4.40 -25.01 12.21
CA LEU A 74 5.47 -25.85 12.75
C LEU A 74 6.15 -25.25 13.99
N VAL A 75 5.99 -23.95 14.25
CA VAL A 75 6.54 -23.34 15.47
C VAL A 75 5.94 -23.95 16.75
N ILE A 76 4.69 -24.41 16.69
CA ILE A 76 3.99 -25.06 17.80
C ILE A 76 4.62 -26.42 18.13
N PRO A 77 4.74 -27.39 17.19
CA PRO A 77 5.41 -28.65 17.48
C PRO A 77 6.90 -28.47 17.81
N ILE A 78 7.60 -27.48 17.25
CA ILE A 78 8.97 -27.13 17.66
C ILE A 78 9.01 -26.80 19.16
N ALA A 79 8.17 -25.87 19.61
CA ALA A 79 8.11 -25.47 21.02
C ALA A 79 7.68 -26.63 21.94
N CYS A 80 6.71 -27.44 21.50
CA CYS A 80 6.29 -28.64 22.24
C CYS A 80 7.41 -29.69 22.35
N CYS A 81 8.19 -29.90 21.28
CA CYS A 81 9.34 -30.81 21.30
C CYS A 81 10.43 -30.31 22.26
N LEU A 82 10.75 -29.02 22.24
CA LEU A 82 11.71 -28.42 23.17
C LEU A 82 11.26 -28.60 24.63
N LYS A 83 9.99 -28.29 24.92
CA LYS A 83 9.43 -28.44 26.28
C LYS A 83 9.47 -29.89 26.78
N ASN A 84 9.24 -30.86 25.90
CA ASN A 84 9.24 -32.29 26.23
C ASN A 84 10.62 -32.95 26.06
N GLN A 85 11.69 -32.16 25.90
CA GLN A 85 13.07 -32.64 25.78
C GLN A 85 13.36 -33.50 24.52
N TYR A 86 12.53 -33.38 23.47
CA TYR A 86 12.75 -34.01 22.16
C TYR A 86 13.59 -33.10 21.25
N TYR A 87 14.84 -32.84 21.65
CA TYR A 87 15.74 -31.87 20.99
C TYR A 87 16.07 -32.23 19.54
N TRP A 88 16.33 -33.50 19.26
CA TRP A 88 16.59 -33.99 17.89
C TRP A 88 15.39 -33.80 16.97
N THR A 89 14.19 -34.06 17.47
CA THR A 89 12.95 -33.83 16.71
C THR A 89 12.76 -32.34 16.45
N SER A 90 13.02 -31.49 17.44
CA SER A 90 12.97 -30.04 17.24
C SER A 90 13.97 -29.57 16.18
N PHE A 91 15.20 -30.08 16.20
CA PHE A 91 16.21 -29.79 15.18
C PHE A 91 15.72 -30.16 13.77
N LEU A 92 15.20 -31.38 13.60
CA LEU A 92 14.66 -31.86 12.32
C LEU A 92 13.44 -31.05 11.86
N LEU A 93 12.59 -30.60 12.79
CA LEU A 93 11.43 -29.76 12.46
C LEU A 93 11.84 -28.38 11.95
N VAL A 94 12.92 -27.78 12.50
CA VAL A 94 13.47 -26.51 11.98
C VAL A 94 14.05 -26.70 10.58
N LEU A 95 14.76 -27.81 10.32
CA LEU A 95 15.22 -28.13 8.96
C LEU A 95 14.05 -28.38 7.99
N PHE A 96 12.99 -29.03 8.47
CA PHE A 96 11.79 -29.26 7.67
C PHE A 96 11.06 -27.95 7.36
N HIS A 97 11.01 -27.02 8.32
CA HIS A 97 10.55 -25.65 8.08
C HIS A 97 11.32 -24.96 6.94
N ASP A 98 12.66 -25.03 6.98
CA ASP A 98 13.52 -24.47 5.93
C ASP A 98 13.33 -25.13 4.56
N PHE A 99 13.01 -26.44 4.55
CA PHE A 99 12.64 -27.14 3.33
C PHE A 99 11.27 -26.68 2.78
N LEU A 100 10.29 -26.42 3.64
CA LEU A 100 8.96 -25.94 3.21
C LEU A 100 9.03 -24.53 2.60
N ASP A 101 9.96 -23.69 3.05
CA ASP A 101 10.29 -22.41 2.41
C ASP A 101 10.78 -22.58 0.97
N HIS A 102 11.57 -23.60 0.70
CA HIS A 102 11.93 -23.93 -0.67
C HIS A 102 10.76 -24.51 -1.46
N LEU A 103 9.90 -25.29 -0.82
CA LEU A 103 8.76 -25.93 -1.45
C LEU A 103 7.69 -24.92 -1.89
N ASP A 104 7.36 -23.90 -1.08
CA ASP A 104 6.33 -22.93 -1.43
C ASP A 104 6.68 -22.12 -2.70
N GLY A 105 7.95 -21.78 -2.89
CA GLY A 105 8.47 -21.12 -4.09
C GLY A 105 8.36 -22.01 -5.33
N ILE A 106 8.56 -23.32 -5.18
CA ILE A 106 8.35 -24.32 -6.25
C ILE A 106 6.86 -24.40 -6.58
N VAL A 107 5.98 -24.49 -5.57
CA VAL A 107 4.52 -24.53 -5.75
C VAL A 107 4.02 -23.28 -6.45
N ALA A 108 4.46 -22.10 -6.02
CA ALA A 108 4.09 -20.83 -6.65
C ALA A 108 4.49 -20.79 -8.13
N LYS A 109 5.68 -21.32 -8.47
CA LYS A 109 6.17 -21.40 -9.86
C LYS A 109 5.35 -22.39 -10.69
N ALA A 110 5.10 -23.59 -10.18
CA ALA A 110 4.31 -24.63 -10.85
C ALA A 110 2.88 -24.16 -11.12
N GLN A 111 2.21 -23.62 -10.10
CA GLN A 111 0.82 -23.17 -10.21
C GLN A 111 0.68 -21.99 -11.19
N LYS A 112 1.65 -21.09 -11.20
CA LYS A 112 1.69 -20.00 -12.19
C LYS A 112 1.80 -20.52 -13.62
N GLN A 113 2.53 -21.63 -13.85
CA GLN A 113 2.66 -22.24 -15.18
C GLN A 113 1.38 -22.95 -15.62
N ILE A 114 0.69 -23.63 -14.70
CA ILE A 114 -0.49 -24.46 -15.01
C ILE A 114 -1.77 -23.63 -15.11
N TYR A 115 -2.02 -22.74 -14.14
CA TYR A 115 -3.29 -22.05 -13.98
C TYR A 115 -3.23 -20.55 -14.32
N GLY A 116 -2.04 -20.01 -14.64
CA GLY A 116 -1.84 -18.58 -14.85
C GLY A 116 -1.75 -17.79 -13.53
N PRO A 117 -1.93 -16.45 -13.55
CA PRO A 117 -1.85 -15.61 -12.35
C PRO A 117 -3.12 -15.74 -11.49
N VAL A 118 -3.27 -16.87 -10.81
CA VAL A 118 -4.45 -17.14 -9.95
C VAL A 118 -4.33 -16.47 -8.57
N ASP A 119 -3.13 -16.50 -7.98
CA ASP A 119 -2.85 -15.85 -6.69
C ASP A 119 -2.25 -14.47 -6.89
N ASP A 120 -2.58 -13.53 -6.00
CA ASP A 120 -1.89 -12.23 -5.97
C ASP A 120 -0.42 -12.44 -5.59
N PRO A 121 0.54 -12.20 -6.50
CA PRO A 121 1.96 -12.37 -6.22
C PRO A 121 2.47 -11.46 -5.10
N LEU A 122 1.80 -10.33 -4.88
CA LEU A 122 2.14 -9.38 -3.83
C LEU A 122 1.81 -9.97 -2.45
N LEU A 123 0.62 -10.53 -2.30
CA LEU A 123 0.18 -11.16 -1.06
C LEU A 123 1.02 -12.40 -0.77
N GLY A 124 1.26 -13.26 -1.78
CA GLY A 124 2.08 -14.45 -1.61
C GLY A 124 3.50 -14.13 -1.14
N GLY A 125 4.19 -13.19 -1.83
CA GLY A 125 5.56 -12.81 -1.44
C GLY A 125 5.65 -12.04 -0.13
N PHE A 126 4.60 -11.32 0.28
CA PHE A 126 4.52 -10.73 1.62
C PHE A 126 4.36 -11.82 2.67
N MET A 127 3.42 -12.74 2.46
CA MET A 127 3.05 -13.73 3.45
C MET A 127 4.19 -14.70 3.73
N ASP A 128 4.85 -15.20 2.68
CA ASP A 128 6.06 -16.01 2.79
C ASP A 128 7.09 -15.33 3.71
N ALA A 129 7.51 -14.13 3.34
CA ALA A 129 8.56 -13.46 4.09
C ALA A 129 8.13 -12.91 5.48
N PHE A 130 6.84 -12.81 5.77
CA PHE A 130 6.32 -12.44 7.09
C PHE A 130 6.25 -13.66 8.01
N CYS A 131 5.82 -14.80 7.45
CA CYS A 131 5.77 -16.09 8.12
C CYS A 131 7.14 -16.52 8.66
N ASP A 132 8.23 -16.31 7.92
CA ASP A 132 9.58 -16.67 8.42
C ASP A 132 9.95 -15.90 9.69
N LYS A 133 9.53 -14.63 9.77
CA LYS A 133 9.92 -13.71 10.85
C LYS A 133 9.17 -14.08 12.11
N ILE A 134 7.90 -14.48 11.95
CA ILE A 134 7.11 -15.10 13.01
C ILE A 134 7.80 -16.34 13.54
N VAL A 135 8.15 -17.31 12.67
CA VAL A 135 8.75 -18.56 13.12
C VAL A 135 10.08 -18.32 13.82
N ASN A 136 10.96 -17.49 13.27
CA ASN A 136 12.25 -17.20 13.88
C ASN A 136 12.10 -16.57 15.27
N VAL A 137 11.20 -15.58 15.42
CA VAL A 137 10.94 -14.94 16.72
C VAL A 137 10.42 -15.94 17.75
N PHE A 138 9.39 -16.70 17.39
CA PHE A 138 8.76 -17.64 18.33
C PHE A 138 9.66 -18.84 18.65
N ALA A 139 10.48 -19.31 17.70
CA ALA A 139 11.45 -20.37 17.94
C ALA A 139 12.54 -19.92 18.91
N LEU A 140 13.16 -18.75 18.68
CA LEU A 140 14.15 -18.18 19.60
C LEU A 140 13.56 -17.90 20.98
N TRP A 141 12.34 -17.38 21.03
CA TRP A 141 11.63 -17.19 22.29
C TRP A 141 11.39 -18.51 23.03
N SER A 142 10.99 -19.56 22.31
CA SER A 142 10.78 -20.89 22.90
C SER A 142 12.07 -21.47 23.46
N ILE A 143 13.18 -21.34 22.72
CA ILE A 143 14.52 -21.75 23.18
C ILE A 143 14.85 -21.03 24.49
N LEU A 144 14.77 -19.70 24.53
CA LEU A 144 15.04 -18.90 25.73
C LEU A 144 14.20 -19.29 26.95
N LEU A 145 12.96 -19.73 26.73
CA LEU A 145 12.08 -20.19 27.82
C LEU A 145 12.41 -21.60 28.31
N THR A 146 13.01 -22.45 27.47
CA THR A 146 13.34 -23.82 27.81
C THR A 146 14.77 -24.00 28.32
N THR A 147 15.68 -23.08 27.98
CA THR A 147 17.10 -23.14 28.40
C THR A 147 17.22 -23.03 29.93
N ASP A 148 17.97 -23.96 30.52
CA ASP A 148 18.36 -23.87 31.94
C ASP A 148 19.61 -23.00 32.11
N PHE A 149 19.42 -21.81 32.66
CA PHE A 149 20.52 -20.85 32.89
C PHE A 149 21.27 -21.06 34.21
N THR A 150 20.83 -21.98 35.08
CA THR A 150 21.40 -22.14 36.43
C THR A 150 22.85 -22.61 36.42
N LEU A 151 23.22 -23.44 35.43
CA LEU A 151 24.56 -24.00 35.28
C LEU A 151 25.51 -23.10 34.47
N MET A 152 24.99 -22.00 33.89
CA MET A 152 25.77 -21.09 33.06
C MET A 152 26.38 -19.95 33.87
N THR A 153 27.60 -19.55 33.52
CA THR A 153 28.20 -18.34 34.10
C THR A 153 27.45 -17.08 33.62
N TRP A 154 27.49 -16.01 34.41
CA TRP A 154 26.88 -14.73 34.03
C TRP A 154 27.30 -14.22 32.64
N LYS A 155 28.57 -14.42 32.25
CA LYS A 155 29.06 -14.03 30.93
C LYS A 155 28.41 -14.85 29.82
N GLN A 156 28.32 -16.16 30.02
CA GLN A 156 27.69 -17.08 29.08
C GLN A 156 26.20 -16.79 28.90
N THR A 157 25.48 -16.62 30.02
CA THR A 157 24.05 -16.27 30.01
C THR A 157 23.81 -14.96 29.27
N ASN A 158 24.64 -13.93 29.53
CA ASN A 158 24.53 -12.66 28.83
C ASN A 158 24.76 -12.80 27.32
N ILE A 159 25.77 -13.56 26.89
CA ILE A 159 26.02 -13.79 25.46
C ILE A 159 24.83 -14.49 24.80
N TYR A 160 24.29 -15.53 25.44
CA TYR A 160 23.17 -16.32 24.94
C TYR A 160 21.87 -15.51 24.80
N ILE A 161 21.50 -14.79 25.86
CA ILE A 161 20.29 -13.97 25.87
C ILE A 161 20.44 -12.81 24.89
N THR A 162 21.60 -12.15 24.86
CA THR A 162 21.84 -11.02 23.96
C THR A 162 21.79 -11.44 22.49
N SER A 163 22.40 -12.57 22.12
CA SER A 163 22.37 -13.04 20.73
C SER A 163 20.94 -13.32 20.25
N CYS A 164 20.11 -13.97 21.09
CA CYS A 164 18.72 -14.27 20.74
C CYS A 164 17.85 -13.00 20.70
N THR A 165 17.93 -12.14 21.72
CA THR A 165 17.09 -10.94 21.84
C THR A 165 17.37 -9.89 20.78
N VAL A 166 18.64 -9.73 20.37
CA VAL A 166 19.02 -8.83 19.26
C VAL A 166 18.36 -9.30 17.96
N ILE A 167 18.41 -10.60 17.66
CA ILE A 167 17.78 -11.14 16.45
C ILE A 167 16.26 -11.01 16.49
N ILE A 168 15.63 -11.32 17.63
CA ILE A 168 14.19 -11.09 17.81
C ILE A 168 13.81 -9.63 17.51
N GLY A 169 14.62 -8.67 17.99
CA GLY A 169 14.43 -7.25 17.70
C GLY A 169 14.53 -6.92 16.21
N PHE A 170 15.54 -7.45 15.52
CA PHE A 170 15.68 -7.28 14.07
C PHE A 170 14.53 -7.89 13.29
N GLU A 171 14.09 -9.11 13.62
CA GLU A 171 12.95 -9.76 12.97
C GLU A 171 11.66 -8.97 13.15
N PHE A 172 11.41 -8.47 14.35
CA PHE A 172 10.26 -7.63 14.61
C PHE A 172 10.27 -6.35 13.76
N VAL A 173 11.38 -5.63 13.75
CA VAL A 173 11.53 -4.39 12.94
C VAL A 173 11.39 -4.69 11.44
N LEU A 174 12.05 -5.75 10.95
CA LEU A 174 11.95 -6.16 9.55
C LEU A 174 10.53 -6.62 9.18
N GLY A 175 9.82 -7.28 10.11
CA GLY A 175 8.41 -7.64 9.97
C GLY A 175 7.52 -6.41 9.82
N VAL A 176 7.68 -5.40 10.70
CA VAL A 176 6.95 -4.13 10.60
C VAL A 176 7.22 -3.43 9.26
N VAL A 177 8.49 -3.39 8.84
CA VAL A 177 8.86 -2.83 7.53
C VAL A 177 8.14 -3.59 6.40
N ARG A 178 8.10 -4.92 6.45
CA ARG A 178 7.43 -5.73 5.41
C ARG A 178 5.92 -5.52 5.37
N VAL A 179 5.26 -5.43 6.52
CA VAL A 179 3.83 -5.12 6.61
C VAL A 179 3.53 -3.75 5.98
N GLN A 180 4.33 -2.74 6.32
CA GLN A 180 4.19 -1.39 5.74
C GLN A 180 4.42 -1.38 4.22
N ASP A 181 5.47 -2.08 3.74
CA ASP A 181 5.77 -2.17 2.30
C ASP A 181 4.65 -2.87 1.53
N TYR A 182 4.07 -3.93 2.10
CA TYR A 182 2.93 -4.63 1.54
C TYR A 182 1.70 -3.72 1.44
N PHE A 183 1.25 -3.11 2.54
CA PHE A 183 0.08 -2.23 2.52
C PHE A 183 0.27 -1.05 1.57
N ARG A 184 1.44 -0.43 1.56
CA ARG A 184 1.74 0.65 0.61
C ARG A 184 1.62 0.17 -0.83
N SER A 185 2.24 -0.96 -1.18
CA SER A 185 2.19 -1.53 -2.53
C SER A 185 0.78 -1.95 -2.94
N TYR A 186 0.01 -2.48 -1.99
CA TYR A 186 -1.39 -2.85 -2.15
C TYR A 186 -2.25 -1.63 -2.48
N TYR A 187 -2.15 -0.55 -1.68
CA TYR A 187 -2.90 0.68 -1.92
C TYR A 187 -2.47 1.40 -3.21
N LEU A 188 -1.18 1.40 -3.55
CA LEU A 188 -0.69 1.95 -4.82
C LEU A 188 -1.29 1.23 -6.03
N ARG A 189 -1.39 -0.10 -5.97
CA ARG A 189 -2.03 -0.90 -7.03
C ARG A 189 -3.53 -0.61 -7.12
N LEU A 190 -4.22 -0.50 -5.97
CA LEU A 190 -5.65 -0.20 -5.90
C LEU A 190 -5.99 1.17 -6.51
N LEU A 191 -5.12 2.17 -6.31
CA LEU A 191 -5.30 3.54 -6.78
C LEU A 191 -4.98 3.77 -8.27
N LYS A 192 -4.61 2.73 -9.02
CA LYS A 192 -4.48 2.75 -10.50
C LYS A 192 -3.63 3.90 -11.08
N LYS A 193 -2.47 4.19 -10.48
CA LYS A 193 -1.39 4.92 -11.18
C LYS A 193 -0.70 3.90 -12.14
N ASN A 194 -1.24 3.69 -13.34
CA ASN A 194 -0.57 2.91 -14.40
C ASN A 194 0.77 3.61 -14.75
N ASP A 195 1.90 2.97 -15.04
CA ASP A 195 2.19 1.66 -15.61
C ASP A 195 3.58 1.16 -15.16
N THR A 196 3.73 -0.17 -15.12
CA THR A 196 4.98 -0.92 -15.44
C THR A 196 6.29 -0.69 -14.68
N LEU A 197 6.31 -0.20 -13.42
CA LEU A 197 7.57 -0.18 -12.65
C LEU A 197 7.56 -0.73 -11.22
N ILE A 198 6.42 -1.13 -10.67
CA ILE A 198 6.41 -1.85 -9.38
C ILE A 198 6.59 -3.34 -9.67
N SER A 199 7.81 -3.63 -10.08
CA SER A 199 8.34 -4.96 -10.35
C SER A 199 8.32 -5.79 -9.07
N LYS A 200 8.18 -7.09 -9.27
CA LYS A 200 8.57 -8.20 -8.37
C LYS A 200 9.84 -7.93 -7.53
N ALA A 201 10.69 -6.99 -7.97
CA ALA A 201 11.88 -6.48 -7.28
C ALA A 201 11.63 -5.88 -5.89
N ASP A 202 10.45 -5.31 -5.61
CA ASP A 202 10.20 -4.62 -4.33
C ASP A 202 10.02 -5.57 -3.13
N THR A 203 9.53 -6.79 -3.39
CA THR A 203 9.39 -7.85 -2.37
C THR A 203 10.51 -8.89 -2.46
N ALA A 204 11.30 -8.89 -3.54
CA ALA A 204 12.40 -9.81 -3.72
C ALA A 204 13.50 -9.59 -2.67
N ALA A 205 13.96 -10.68 -2.06
CA ALA A 205 15.08 -10.63 -1.13
C ALA A 205 16.38 -10.29 -1.89
N VAL A 206 17.07 -9.25 -1.42
CA VAL A 206 18.49 -9.01 -1.73
C VAL A 206 19.31 -10.20 -1.21
N MET A 207 20.43 -10.54 -1.86
CA MET A 207 21.31 -11.65 -1.46
C MET A 207 21.65 -11.64 0.04
N GLU A 208 21.87 -10.46 0.62
CA GLU A 208 22.12 -10.29 2.06
C GLU A 208 20.95 -10.80 2.92
N GLY A 209 19.71 -10.56 2.49
CA GLY A 209 18.51 -11.03 3.17
C GLY A 209 18.36 -12.56 3.12
N LYS A 210 18.67 -13.18 1.98
CA LYS A 210 18.65 -14.65 1.84
C LYS A 210 19.70 -15.32 2.72
N LEU A 211 20.93 -14.78 2.73
CA LEU A 211 22.00 -15.34 3.56
C LEU A 211 21.70 -15.18 5.05
N LYS A 212 21.21 -14.00 5.45
CA LYS A 212 20.74 -13.72 6.81
C LYS A 212 19.72 -14.76 7.29
N GLU A 213 18.71 -15.01 6.47
CA GLU A 213 17.63 -15.96 6.76
C GLU A 213 18.14 -17.39 6.96
N LYS A 214 19.05 -17.86 6.10
CA LYS A 214 19.67 -19.18 6.25
C LYS A 214 20.55 -19.29 7.50
N LEU A 215 21.29 -18.23 7.85
CA LEU A 215 22.07 -18.22 9.09
C LEU A 215 21.19 -18.22 10.34
N GLU A 216 20.04 -17.55 10.31
CA GLU A 216 19.08 -17.56 11.42
C GLU A 216 18.42 -18.94 11.58
N SER A 217 17.95 -19.52 10.48
CA SER A 217 17.38 -20.87 10.44
C SER A 217 18.37 -21.92 10.96
N MET A 218 19.62 -21.86 10.48
CA MET A 218 20.71 -22.73 10.95
C MET A 218 21.05 -22.48 12.42
N GLY A 219 21.11 -21.21 12.84
CA GLY A 219 21.34 -20.80 14.23
C GLY A 219 20.30 -21.40 15.18
N ILE A 220 19.02 -21.26 14.85
CA ILE A 220 17.89 -21.80 15.61
C ILE A 220 17.97 -23.33 15.67
N ALA A 221 18.20 -24.00 14.54
CA ALA A 221 18.29 -25.46 14.51
C ALA A 221 19.39 -25.96 15.46
N PHE A 222 20.60 -25.41 15.34
CA PHE A 222 21.72 -25.82 16.20
C PHE A 222 21.52 -25.46 17.67
N LEU A 223 20.84 -24.36 17.99
CA LEU A 223 20.44 -24.04 19.36
C LEU A 223 19.42 -25.06 19.91
N CYS A 224 18.43 -25.49 19.13
CA CYS A 224 17.53 -26.56 19.55
C CYS A 224 18.27 -27.85 19.91
N LEU A 225 19.34 -28.18 19.16
CA LEU A 225 20.19 -29.33 19.44
C LEU A 225 21.11 -29.11 20.65
N ALA A 226 21.52 -27.86 20.92
CA ALA A 226 22.37 -27.49 22.05
C ALA A 226 21.70 -27.75 23.41
N GLU A 227 20.37 -27.66 23.47
CA GLU A 227 19.57 -27.95 24.68
C GLU A 227 19.70 -29.41 25.14
N ALA A 228 20.22 -30.32 24.31
CA ALA A 228 20.56 -31.68 24.75
C ALA A 228 21.77 -31.74 25.70
N SER A 229 22.57 -30.67 25.77
CA SER A 229 23.76 -30.58 26.63
C SER A 229 23.43 -29.89 27.94
N SER A 230 24.12 -30.26 29.02
CA SER A 230 23.96 -29.63 30.34
C SER A 230 24.32 -28.13 30.36
N ILE A 231 25.22 -27.71 29.46
CA ILE A 231 25.60 -26.30 29.27
C ILE A 231 25.51 -25.99 27.77
N PRO A 232 24.35 -25.53 27.27
CA PRO A 232 24.09 -25.38 25.84
C PRO A 232 25.15 -24.55 25.10
N ILE A 233 25.55 -23.41 25.67
CA ILE A 233 26.53 -22.50 25.04
C ILE A 233 27.93 -23.09 24.81
N THR A 234 28.33 -24.12 25.58
CA THR A 234 29.65 -24.75 25.44
C THR A 234 29.66 -25.94 24.50
N SER A 235 28.47 -26.46 24.18
CA SER A 235 28.33 -27.55 23.21
C SER A 235 28.75 -27.07 21.82
N TRP A 236 29.27 -27.97 21.00
CA TRP A 236 29.61 -27.66 19.60
C TRP A 236 28.41 -27.06 18.84
N SER A 237 27.22 -27.61 19.03
CA SER A 237 25.99 -27.11 18.43
C SER A 237 25.62 -25.72 18.96
N GLY A 238 25.72 -25.46 20.26
CA GLY A 238 25.44 -24.14 20.83
C GLY A 238 26.43 -23.06 20.37
N ILE A 239 27.73 -23.38 20.32
CA ILE A 239 28.76 -22.47 19.78
C ILE A 239 28.44 -22.15 18.31
N THR A 240 28.12 -23.17 17.52
CA THR A 240 27.77 -23.00 16.10
C THR A 240 26.50 -22.16 15.95
N GLY A 241 25.46 -22.43 16.76
CA GLY A 241 24.20 -21.70 16.74
C GLY A 241 24.37 -20.22 17.05
N ILE A 242 25.07 -19.90 18.13
CA ILE A 242 25.37 -18.51 18.52
C ILE A 242 26.24 -17.82 17.48
N ALA A 243 27.25 -18.50 16.93
CA ALA A 243 28.09 -17.92 15.88
C ALA A 243 27.27 -17.55 14.64
N CYS A 244 26.31 -18.40 14.24
CA CYS A 244 25.40 -18.12 13.13
C CYS A 244 24.52 -16.90 13.41
N LEU A 245 23.92 -16.81 14.61
CA LEU A 245 23.10 -15.66 15.00
C LEU A 245 23.93 -14.37 15.06
N ILE A 246 25.13 -14.37 15.63
CA ILE A 246 25.99 -13.18 15.69
C ILE A 246 26.35 -12.70 14.28
N MET A 247 26.63 -13.62 13.36
CA MET A 247 26.94 -13.29 11.98
C MET A 247 25.71 -12.76 11.22
N SER A 248 24.51 -13.26 11.53
CA SER A 248 23.27 -12.75 10.91
C SER A 248 22.95 -11.31 11.33
N VAL A 249 23.38 -10.83 12.51
CA VAL A 249 23.15 -9.44 12.97
C VAL A 249 23.61 -8.40 11.95
N ARG A 250 24.85 -8.54 11.42
CA ARG A 250 25.39 -7.56 10.47
C ARG A 250 24.60 -7.56 9.16
N LEU A 251 24.19 -8.75 8.70
CA LEU A 251 23.40 -8.92 7.49
C LEU A 251 21.95 -8.44 7.68
N ALA A 252 21.38 -8.61 8.87
CA ALA A 252 20.07 -8.08 9.24
C ALA A 252 20.08 -6.55 9.21
N TYR A 253 21.12 -5.94 9.77
CA TYR A 253 21.32 -4.49 9.69
C TYR A 253 21.49 -4.00 8.24
N ALA A 254 22.31 -4.68 7.44
CA ALA A 254 22.51 -4.34 6.03
C ALA A 254 21.20 -4.46 5.22
N SER A 255 20.43 -5.54 5.43
CA SER A 255 19.11 -5.75 4.83
C SER A 255 18.11 -4.65 5.22
N LEU A 256 18.08 -4.25 6.49
CA LEU A 256 17.24 -3.15 6.96
C LEU A 256 17.64 -1.82 6.33
N GLN A 257 18.94 -1.51 6.32
CA GLN A 257 19.48 -0.31 5.69
C GLN A 257 19.13 -0.23 4.20
N HIS A 258 19.24 -1.34 3.47
CA HIS A 258 18.86 -1.40 2.06
C HIS A 258 17.37 -1.09 1.87
N LYS A 259 16.50 -1.67 2.70
CA LYS A 259 15.04 -1.42 2.64
C LYS A 259 14.70 0.04 2.97
N LEU A 260 15.34 0.62 3.98
CA LEU A 260 15.12 2.02 4.36
C LEU A 260 15.63 3.00 3.30
N LYS A 261 16.84 2.78 2.76
CA LYS A 261 17.38 3.58 1.66
C LYS A 261 16.51 3.50 0.41
N ALA A 262 16.01 2.31 0.07
CA ALA A 262 15.07 2.14 -1.04
C ALA A 262 13.77 2.92 -0.80
N ARG A 263 13.33 3.12 0.44
CA ARG A 263 12.16 3.97 0.76
C ARG A 263 12.50 5.46 0.62
N GLU A 264 13.66 5.88 1.10
CA GLU A 264 14.10 7.29 0.99
C GLU A 264 14.31 7.72 -0.44
N GLN A 265 14.97 6.88 -1.26
CA GLN A 265 15.19 7.17 -2.66
C GLN A 265 13.86 7.31 -3.41
N ARG A 266 12.90 6.41 -3.16
CA ARG A 266 11.56 6.53 -3.75
C ARG A 266 10.80 7.78 -3.32
N LYS A 267 10.95 8.22 -2.07
CA LYS A 267 10.36 9.50 -1.62
C LYS A 267 10.99 10.68 -2.36
N ARG A 268 12.30 10.65 -2.61
CA ARG A 268 12.98 11.67 -3.44
C ARG A 268 12.50 11.62 -4.88
N ASP A 269 12.46 10.44 -5.50
CA ASP A 269 11.99 10.29 -6.88
C ASP A 269 10.52 10.73 -7.05
N GLU A 270 9.66 10.49 -6.05
CA GLU A 270 8.28 11.01 -6.03
C GLU A 270 8.22 12.54 -5.91
N VAL A 271 9.13 13.16 -5.17
CA VAL A 271 9.21 14.63 -5.01
C VAL A 271 9.81 15.28 -6.25
N ASP A 272 10.94 14.78 -6.75
CA ASP A 272 11.60 15.27 -7.96
C ASP A 272 10.68 15.16 -9.18
N PHE A 273 9.90 14.08 -9.30
CA PHE A 273 8.91 13.94 -10.37
C PHE A 273 7.79 14.99 -10.28
N ASN A 274 7.32 15.30 -9.07
CA ASN A 274 6.33 16.36 -8.88
C ASN A 274 6.94 17.74 -9.15
N GLU A 275 8.20 17.97 -8.79
CA GLU A 275 8.92 19.23 -9.03
C GLU A 275 9.25 19.42 -10.53
N ILE A 276 9.55 18.34 -11.26
CA ILE A 276 9.73 18.35 -12.74
C ILE A 276 8.39 18.60 -13.45
N LEU A 277 7.27 18.13 -12.90
CA LEU A 277 5.94 18.44 -13.43
C LEU A 277 5.57 19.90 -13.18
N GLU A 278 5.86 20.43 -11.99
CA GLU A 278 5.62 21.84 -11.63
C GLU A 278 6.51 22.78 -12.48
N THR A 279 7.79 22.45 -12.68
CA THR A 279 8.69 23.26 -13.52
C THR A 279 8.38 23.16 -15.02
N LYS A 280 7.73 22.10 -15.49
CA LYS A 280 7.25 21.98 -16.89
C LYS A 280 5.96 22.73 -17.15
N GLU A 281 5.12 22.98 -16.14
CA GLU A 281 3.98 23.87 -16.31
C GLU A 281 4.41 25.35 -16.39
N ASP A 282 5.55 25.69 -15.79
CA ASP A 282 6.06 27.07 -15.74
C ASP A 282 7.03 27.45 -16.87
N GLY A 283 7.51 26.51 -17.69
CA GLY A 283 8.52 26.81 -18.72
C GLY A 283 8.55 25.88 -19.93
N GLU A 284 7.73 26.15 -20.95
CA GLU A 284 8.14 26.21 -22.37
C GLU A 284 6.95 26.47 -23.31
N LYS A 285 6.80 27.75 -23.72
CA LYS A 285 6.56 28.10 -25.13
C LYS A 285 7.94 28.42 -25.74
N SER A 286 8.62 27.43 -26.33
CA SER A 286 9.33 27.60 -27.62
C SER A 286 10.05 26.32 -28.05
N THR A 287 9.73 25.88 -29.26
CA THR A 287 10.63 25.34 -30.30
C THR A 287 11.93 24.67 -29.86
N TYR A 288 12.01 23.33 -29.97
CA TYR A 288 12.86 22.59 -30.92
C TYR A 288 12.83 21.09 -30.61
N THR A 289 12.60 20.32 -31.67
CA THR A 289 12.85 18.88 -31.78
C THR A 289 14.32 18.53 -31.47
N GLU A 290 14.51 17.29 -30.97
CA GLU A 290 15.77 16.54 -30.78
C GLU A 290 16.46 16.61 -29.40
N LYS A 291 16.10 15.66 -28.52
CA LYS A 291 16.96 14.53 -28.10
C LYS A 291 16.26 13.73 -26.99
N ILE A 292 15.42 12.78 -27.40
CA ILE A 292 14.96 11.71 -26.53
C ILE A 292 15.99 10.56 -26.61
N PRO A 293 16.55 10.07 -25.50
CA PRO A 293 17.42 8.89 -25.51
C PRO A 293 16.70 7.69 -26.16
N GLN A 294 17.36 7.04 -27.12
CA GLN A 294 16.82 6.03 -28.05
C GLN A 294 16.21 4.75 -27.43
N LYS A 295 16.06 4.63 -26.10
CA LYS A 295 15.52 3.41 -25.45
C LYS A 295 14.02 3.45 -25.13
N LEU A 296 13.36 4.60 -25.32
CA LEU A 296 11.94 4.81 -24.95
C LEU A 296 10.97 4.87 -26.14
N ARG A 297 11.44 4.74 -27.39
CA ARG A 297 10.60 4.91 -28.58
C ARG A 297 9.87 3.64 -29.06
N LYS A 298 10.04 2.48 -28.40
CA LYS A 298 9.50 1.20 -28.90
C LYS A 298 8.19 0.72 -28.23
N CYS A 299 7.62 1.48 -27.30
CA CYS A 299 6.39 1.08 -26.58
C CYS A 299 5.17 1.98 -26.83
N TYR A 300 5.27 3.00 -27.68
CA TYR A 300 4.18 3.95 -27.93
C TYR A 300 3.72 3.98 -29.39
N SER A 301 3.64 2.81 -30.02
CA SER A 301 2.96 2.66 -31.31
C SER A 301 2.22 1.33 -31.36
N GLU A 302 1.19 1.15 -30.54
CA GLU A 302 0.11 0.17 -30.75
C GLU A 302 -0.92 0.30 -29.62
N SER A 303 -1.86 1.25 -29.79
CA SER A 303 -3.08 1.31 -29.00
C SER A 303 -4.13 2.12 -29.78
N ASN A 304 -5.19 1.42 -30.19
CA ASN A 304 -6.22 1.82 -31.16
C ASN A 304 -7.20 2.91 -30.66
N ALA A 305 -6.74 3.90 -29.89
CA ALA A 305 -7.61 4.96 -29.37
C ALA A 305 -7.78 6.16 -30.32
N SER A 306 -6.99 6.28 -31.38
CA SER A 306 -7.01 7.44 -32.29
C SER A 306 -7.99 7.32 -33.48
N LYS A 307 -8.56 6.14 -33.74
CA LYS A 307 -9.56 5.96 -34.82
C LYS A 307 -10.99 6.34 -34.43
N PHE A 308 -11.35 6.24 -33.16
CA PHE A 308 -12.70 6.58 -32.69
C PHE A 308 -12.94 8.08 -32.49
N LEU A 309 -11.88 8.86 -32.23
CA LEU A 309 -12.00 10.31 -32.05
C LEU A 309 -12.08 11.09 -33.38
N ALA A 310 -11.52 10.55 -34.47
CA ALA A 310 -11.55 11.22 -35.77
C ALA A 310 -12.94 11.13 -36.45
N GLU A 311 -13.64 9.99 -36.32
CA GLU A 311 -14.98 9.80 -36.90
C GLU A 311 -16.10 10.58 -36.18
N SER A 312 -15.88 11.00 -34.93
CA SER A 312 -16.87 11.76 -34.16
C SER A 312 -16.81 13.26 -34.42
N ILE A 313 -15.69 13.76 -34.95
CA ILE A 313 -15.45 15.20 -35.18
C ILE A 313 -15.97 15.62 -36.57
N GLU A 314 -15.94 14.74 -37.58
CA GLU A 314 -16.50 15.05 -38.92
C GLU A 314 -18.04 15.06 -38.98
N LYS A 315 -18.73 14.41 -38.03
CA LYS A 315 -20.21 14.38 -38.00
C LYS A 315 -20.87 15.57 -37.31
N SER A 316 -20.11 16.45 -36.65
CA SER A 316 -20.66 17.63 -35.95
C SER A 316 -20.54 18.93 -36.74
N ASN A 317 -19.83 18.95 -37.86
CA ASN A 317 -19.58 20.15 -38.67
C ASN A 317 -20.33 20.18 -40.02
N SER A 318 -21.31 19.31 -40.26
CA SER A 318 -22.03 19.22 -41.54
C SER A 318 -23.54 19.53 -41.49
N SER A 319 -24.03 20.15 -40.41
CA SER A 319 -25.42 20.62 -40.36
C SER A 319 -25.50 21.97 -39.68
N LEU A 320 -25.39 23.03 -40.48
CA LEU A 320 -26.05 24.35 -40.33
C LEU A 320 -25.47 25.26 -41.42
N SER A 321 -26.10 25.26 -42.59
CA SER A 321 -25.93 26.27 -43.62
C SER A 321 -27.25 27.00 -43.84
N ASP A 322 -27.12 28.33 -43.92
CA ASP A 322 -27.94 29.31 -44.64
C ASP A 322 -29.34 29.69 -44.09
N GLU A 323 -29.51 30.93 -43.63
CA GLU A 323 -30.00 32.06 -44.45
C GLU A 323 -30.03 33.42 -43.69
N ASN A 324 -30.01 34.50 -44.47
CA ASN A 324 -29.89 35.96 -44.20
C ASN A 324 -30.93 36.52 -43.19
N ASP A 325 -30.87 37.72 -42.60
CA ASP A 325 -30.66 39.07 -43.15
C ASP A 325 -30.57 40.12 -42.00
N SER A 326 -30.11 41.31 -42.36
CA SER A 326 -29.83 42.57 -41.66
C SER A 326 -30.76 43.14 -40.57
N THR A 327 -30.16 43.92 -39.64
CA THR A 327 -30.50 45.31 -39.19
C THR A 327 -30.30 45.58 -37.68
N ASP A 328 -29.52 46.64 -37.43
CA ASP A 328 -29.48 47.66 -36.38
C ASP A 328 -29.85 47.42 -34.90
N GLU A 329 -28.87 47.79 -34.08
CA GLU A 329 -28.88 48.60 -32.86
C GLU A 329 -30.11 48.63 -31.91
N SER A 330 -29.75 48.36 -30.65
CA SER A 330 -30.10 49.13 -29.44
C SER A 330 -31.12 48.52 -28.46
N ILE A 331 -30.81 48.78 -27.18
CA ILE A 331 -31.65 48.69 -25.97
C ILE A 331 -31.64 47.31 -25.28
N PHE A 332 -30.82 47.18 -24.23
CA PHE A 332 -31.23 46.85 -22.85
C PHE A 332 -29.99 46.54 -21.99
N ASN A 333 -29.48 47.58 -21.32
CA ASN A 333 -28.81 47.45 -20.03
C ASN A 333 -29.89 47.70 -18.98
N GLU A 334 -30.01 46.81 -18.00
CA GLU A 334 -30.18 47.11 -16.56
C GLU A 334 -30.50 45.82 -15.81
N GLY A 335 -29.65 45.43 -14.85
CA GLY A 335 -29.98 44.37 -13.87
C GLY A 335 -28.88 43.43 -13.37
N GLU A 336 -27.58 43.71 -13.54
CA GLU A 336 -26.49 43.00 -12.83
C GLU A 336 -25.80 43.93 -11.83
N ASP A 337 -26.50 44.34 -10.78
CA ASP A 337 -25.93 45.09 -9.65
C ASP A 337 -26.21 44.35 -8.34
N ALA A 338 -25.32 43.41 -8.02
CA ALA A 338 -24.88 43.14 -6.65
C ALA A 338 -23.74 42.12 -6.70
N VAL A 339 -22.51 42.61 -6.64
CA VAL A 339 -21.32 42.10 -5.91
C VAL A 339 -20.05 42.52 -6.65
N ARG A 340 -19.75 43.83 -6.61
CA ARG A 340 -18.38 44.38 -6.53
C ARG A 340 -18.46 45.56 -5.57
N PRO A 341 -17.64 45.56 -4.50
CA PRO A 341 -16.30 46.10 -4.65
C PRO A 341 -15.23 45.43 -3.76
N LEU A 342 -14.19 44.82 -4.36
CA LEU A 342 -12.92 44.51 -3.70
C LEU A 342 -11.68 44.70 -4.60
N LEU A 343 -11.71 45.62 -5.57
CA LEU A 343 -10.53 45.90 -6.40
C LEU A 343 -10.38 47.39 -6.69
N GLN A 344 -9.70 48.10 -5.80
CA GLN A 344 -9.01 49.34 -6.15
C GLN A 344 -7.73 49.50 -5.33
N ARG A 345 -6.59 49.16 -5.95
CA ARG A 345 -5.37 50.00 -5.98
C ARG A 345 -4.30 49.37 -6.87
N HIS A 346 -4.09 50.02 -8.04
CA HIS A 346 -2.84 50.22 -8.82
C HIS A 346 -2.00 48.98 -9.22
N ASN A 347 -1.45 48.80 -10.43
CA ASN A 347 -1.40 49.55 -11.69
C ASN A 347 -1.06 48.55 -12.83
N SER A 348 -1.60 48.82 -14.02
CA SER A 348 -1.37 48.28 -15.38
C SER A 348 -0.17 47.34 -15.68
N VAL A 349 -0.41 46.19 -16.35
CA VAL A 349 0.09 45.66 -17.69
C VAL A 349 -0.39 44.16 -17.83
N PRO A 350 -0.42 43.49 -19.01
CA PRO A 350 -1.35 43.57 -20.15
C PRO A 350 -2.52 42.54 -20.08
N VAL A 351 -3.52 42.68 -20.94
CA VAL A 351 -4.70 41.78 -21.03
C VAL A 351 -4.33 40.45 -21.70
N ASN A 352 -3.96 39.45 -20.89
CA ASN A 352 -4.23 38.05 -21.20
C ASN A 352 -5.40 37.62 -20.30
N ALA A 353 -6.38 36.90 -20.84
CA ALA A 353 -7.58 36.48 -20.11
C ALA A 353 -7.19 35.74 -18.81
N PHE A 354 -7.21 36.45 -17.69
CA PHE A 354 -6.92 35.90 -16.38
C PHE A 354 -8.01 34.88 -16.04
N ASP A 355 -7.61 33.64 -15.72
CA ASP A 355 -8.51 32.63 -15.16
C ASP A 355 -9.12 33.19 -13.87
N THR A 356 -10.42 33.48 -13.89
CA THR A 356 -11.17 34.13 -12.80
C THR A 356 -11.58 33.15 -11.71
N ARG A 357 -11.26 31.86 -11.85
CA ARG A 357 -11.59 30.81 -10.89
C ARG A 357 -10.71 30.90 -9.64
N VAL A 358 -11.28 30.52 -8.50
CA VAL A 358 -10.53 30.41 -7.24
C VAL A 358 -9.53 29.26 -7.30
N ASP A 359 -8.48 29.30 -6.50
CA ASP A 359 -7.45 28.25 -6.56
C ASP A 359 -7.96 26.90 -6.03
N LYS A 360 -8.76 26.91 -4.95
CA LYS A 360 -9.27 25.69 -4.31
C LYS A 360 -10.75 25.80 -3.96
N VAL A 361 -11.54 24.78 -4.32
CA VAL A 361 -12.96 24.68 -3.98
C VAL A 361 -13.20 23.45 -3.12
N TYR A 362 -13.80 23.64 -1.95
CA TYR A 362 -14.02 22.60 -0.96
C TYR A 362 -15.51 22.23 -0.87
N THR A 363 -15.81 20.94 -0.69
CA THR A 363 -17.14 20.50 -0.25
C THR A 363 -17.05 19.26 0.64
N VAL A 364 -18.10 18.99 1.41
CA VAL A 364 -18.21 17.80 2.26
C VAL A 364 -19.59 17.18 2.11
N GLY A 365 -19.64 15.86 1.96
CA GLY A 365 -20.91 15.14 1.80
C GLY A 365 -20.84 13.65 2.05
N CYS A 366 -22.01 13.01 2.03
CA CYS A 366 -22.13 11.55 2.10
C CYS A 366 -21.87 10.89 0.73
N PHE A 367 -22.36 11.49 -0.36
CA PHE A 367 -22.24 10.95 -1.73
C PHE A 367 -22.72 9.48 -1.88
N ASP A 368 -23.74 9.08 -1.13
CA ASP A 368 -24.36 7.75 -1.22
C ASP A 368 -25.25 7.63 -2.47
N LEU A 369 -25.30 6.44 -3.07
CA LEU A 369 -25.97 6.18 -4.36
C LEU A 369 -25.60 7.23 -5.40
N PHE A 370 -24.32 7.31 -5.75
CA PHE A 370 -23.78 8.38 -6.58
C PHE A 370 -24.57 8.58 -7.90
N HIS A 371 -25.05 9.79 -8.14
CA HIS A 371 -26.08 10.10 -9.15
C HIS A 371 -25.88 11.48 -9.79
N ASN A 372 -26.68 11.81 -10.81
CA ASN A 372 -26.52 13.05 -11.59
C ASN A 372 -26.49 14.32 -10.75
N GLY A 373 -27.30 14.46 -9.69
CA GLY A 373 -27.17 15.59 -8.76
C GLY A 373 -25.77 15.80 -8.17
N HIS A 374 -25.09 14.72 -7.75
CA HIS A 374 -23.70 14.81 -7.27
C HIS A 374 -22.72 15.18 -8.39
N ILE A 375 -22.94 14.65 -9.60
CA ILE A 375 -22.12 14.96 -10.78
C ILE A 375 -22.25 16.44 -11.14
N THR A 376 -23.46 16.97 -11.21
CA THR A 376 -23.73 18.38 -11.52
C THR A 376 -23.11 19.31 -10.47
N LEU A 377 -23.20 18.96 -9.18
CA LEU A 377 -22.56 19.73 -8.12
C LEU A 377 -21.04 19.82 -8.33
N LEU A 378 -20.37 18.69 -8.55
CA LEU A 378 -18.92 18.63 -8.74
C LEU A 378 -18.47 19.31 -10.04
N GLN A 379 -19.26 19.22 -11.11
CA GLN A 379 -19.00 19.94 -12.36
C GLN A 379 -19.11 21.45 -12.18
N ARG A 380 -20.11 21.95 -11.45
CA ARG A 380 -20.23 23.38 -11.12
C ARG A 380 -19.07 23.85 -10.25
N MET A 381 -18.62 23.03 -9.29
CA MET A 381 -17.42 23.36 -8.51
C MET A 381 -16.16 23.49 -9.39
N LYS A 382 -16.00 22.62 -10.39
CA LYS A 382 -14.87 22.68 -11.33
C LYS A 382 -14.89 23.91 -12.24
N ALA A 383 -16.08 24.48 -12.48
CA ALA A 383 -16.22 25.75 -13.18
C ALA A 383 -15.85 26.94 -12.28
N LEU A 384 -15.98 26.82 -10.95
CA LEU A 384 -15.66 27.88 -9.99
C LEU A 384 -14.20 27.87 -9.53
N GLY A 385 -13.52 26.73 -9.62
CA GLY A 385 -12.17 26.56 -9.08
C GLY A 385 -11.19 25.81 -9.97
N LYS A 386 -9.90 26.02 -9.72
CA LYS A 386 -8.80 25.29 -10.37
C LYS A 386 -8.64 23.88 -9.80
N GLN A 387 -8.80 23.72 -8.48
CA GLN A 387 -8.77 22.42 -7.79
C GLN A 387 -10.06 22.17 -6.99
N VAL A 388 -10.68 21.00 -7.18
CA VAL A 388 -11.87 20.54 -6.46
C VAL A 388 -11.47 19.53 -5.39
N ILE A 389 -11.73 19.87 -4.12
CA ILE A 389 -11.35 19.10 -2.94
C ILE A 389 -12.62 18.65 -2.21
N VAL A 390 -12.78 17.35 -2.00
CA VAL A 390 -14.03 16.77 -1.48
C VAL A 390 -13.79 15.89 -0.26
N GLY A 391 -14.48 16.19 0.84
CA GLY A 391 -14.56 15.34 2.02
C GLY A 391 -15.74 14.37 1.94
N VAL A 392 -15.47 13.09 2.11
CA VAL A 392 -16.49 12.03 2.12
C VAL A 392 -16.60 11.42 3.52
N HIS A 393 -17.80 11.46 4.10
CA HIS A 393 -18.03 10.81 5.40
C HIS A 393 -17.95 9.28 5.31
N ASP A 394 -17.31 8.63 6.28
CA ASP A 394 -17.29 7.17 6.37
C ASP A 394 -18.66 6.60 6.78
N SER A 395 -18.86 5.29 6.56
CA SER A 395 -20.15 4.66 6.89
C SER A 395 -20.52 4.78 8.36
N ARG A 396 -19.54 4.79 9.28
CA ARG A 396 -19.78 4.93 10.72
C ARG A 396 -20.27 6.33 11.10
N SER A 397 -19.65 7.39 10.57
CA SER A 397 -20.09 8.77 10.80
C SER A 397 -21.44 9.05 10.16
N ILE A 398 -21.72 8.50 8.97
CA ILE A 398 -23.05 8.59 8.34
C ILE A 398 -24.10 7.92 9.20
N PHE A 399 -23.83 6.72 9.72
CA PHE A 399 -24.76 6.03 10.62
C PHE A 399 -25.05 6.85 11.89
N LYS A 400 -24.02 7.48 12.48
CA LYS A 400 -24.22 8.38 13.64
C LYS A 400 -25.07 9.62 13.29
N LEU A 401 -24.86 10.21 12.10
CA LEU A 401 -25.56 11.42 11.65
C LEU A 401 -27.02 11.16 11.23
N LYS A 402 -27.24 10.11 10.43
CA LYS A 402 -28.51 9.87 9.73
C LYS A 402 -29.29 8.68 10.26
N LYS A 403 -28.73 7.94 11.24
CA LYS A 403 -29.27 6.68 11.79
C LYS A 403 -29.57 5.65 10.71
N ARG A 404 -28.80 5.69 9.62
CA ARG A 404 -28.99 4.85 8.43
C ARG A 404 -27.64 4.49 7.85
N VAL A 405 -27.47 3.22 7.49
CA VAL A 405 -26.27 2.77 6.80
C VAL A 405 -26.32 3.23 5.34
N PRO A 406 -25.25 3.83 4.79
CA PRO A 406 -25.16 4.10 3.36
C PRO A 406 -25.16 2.79 2.58
N ILE A 407 -25.77 2.78 1.38
CA ILE A 407 -25.82 1.57 0.56
C ILE A 407 -24.46 1.32 -0.09
N ASP A 408 -23.82 2.38 -0.57
CA ASP A 408 -22.47 2.29 -1.12
C ASP A 408 -21.43 2.33 0.01
N SER A 409 -20.46 1.42 -0.05
CA SER A 409 -19.31 1.41 0.85
C SER A 409 -18.55 2.76 0.78
N THR A 410 -17.88 3.15 1.86
CA THR A 410 -17.06 4.38 1.89
C THR A 410 -16.10 4.46 0.71
N GLU A 411 -15.44 3.35 0.39
CA GLU A 411 -14.52 3.24 -0.73
C GLU A 411 -15.21 3.52 -2.07
N LYS A 412 -16.36 2.89 -2.32
CA LYS A 412 -17.12 3.09 -3.57
C LYS A 412 -17.57 4.55 -3.72
N ARG A 413 -18.01 5.19 -2.62
CA ARG A 413 -18.41 6.61 -2.63
C ARG A 413 -17.21 7.52 -2.92
N MET A 414 -16.06 7.27 -2.30
CA MET A 414 -14.82 8.02 -2.56
C MET A 414 -14.34 7.85 -4.01
N LEU A 415 -14.36 6.62 -4.55
CA LEU A 415 -13.99 6.35 -5.95
C LEU A 415 -14.90 7.05 -6.95
N ASN A 416 -16.21 7.09 -6.68
CA ASN A 416 -17.16 7.78 -7.54
C ASN A 416 -16.96 9.30 -7.53
N VAL A 417 -16.69 9.89 -6.38
CA VAL A 417 -16.39 11.33 -6.23
C VAL A 417 -15.06 11.68 -6.90
N LYS A 418 -14.03 10.83 -6.75
CA LYS A 418 -12.67 11.06 -7.30
C LYS A 418 -12.65 11.23 -8.81
N LYS A 419 -13.64 10.71 -9.53
CA LYS A 419 -13.79 10.92 -11.00
C LYS A 419 -14.01 12.38 -11.37
N TYR A 420 -14.51 13.20 -10.45
CA TYR A 420 -14.88 14.59 -10.68
C TYR A 420 -14.17 15.57 -9.73
N ALA A 421 -13.26 15.07 -8.89
CA ALA A 421 -12.56 15.85 -7.87
C ALA A 421 -11.05 15.57 -7.91
N ASP A 422 -10.24 16.60 -7.74
CA ASP A 422 -8.78 16.52 -7.77
C ASP A 422 -8.24 15.88 -6.49
N MET A 423 -8.87 16.15 -5.34
CA MET A 423 -8.53 15.51 -4.07
C MET A 423 -9.79 15.02 -3.34
N VAL A 424 -9.70 13.83 -2.74
CA VAL A 424 -10.78 13.25 -1.94
C VAL A 424 -10.19 12.75 -0.62
N PHE A 425 -10.80 13.12 0.51
CA PHE A 425 -10.38 12.68 1.83
C PHE A 425 -11.56 12.10 2.63
N CYS A 426 -11.25 11.22 3.58
CA CYS A 426 -12.24 10.53 4.39
C CYS A 426 -12.48 11.27 5.72
N ILE A 427 -13.74 11.39 6.13
CA ILE A 427 -14.14 12.02 7.39
C ILE A 427 -14.73 10.94 8.30
N GLY A 428 -14.03 10.64 9.40
CA GLY A 428 -14.41 9.58 10.35
C GLY A 428 -15.32 10.04 11.50
N ASN A 429 -15.71 11.31 11.53
CA ASN A 429 -16.53 11.89 12.60
C ASN A 429 -17.77 12.62 12.06
N THR A 430 -18.74 12.89 12.93
CA THR A 430 -19.97 13.61 12.57
C THR A 430 -19.71 15.09 12.29
N ASP A 431 -18.72 15.68 12.96
CA ASP A 431 -18.24 17.03 12.70
C ASP A 431 -16.99 16.98 11.78
N PRO A 432 -17.04 17.58 10.58
CA PRO A 432 -15.91 17.60 9.66
C PRO A 432 -14.86 18.68 9.98
N THR A 433 -15.08 19.55 10.99
CA THR A 433 -14.24 20.72 11.27
C THR A 433 -12.76 20.40 11.43
N THR A 434 -12.39 19.41 12.26
CA THR A 434 -10.98 19.03 12.48
C THR A 434 -10.29 18.53 11.20
N TYR A 435 -11.03 17.81 10.36
CA TYR A 435 -10.50 17.30 9.08
C TYR A 435 -10.31 18.44 8.09
N LEU A 436 -11.28 19.36 8.00
CA LEU A 436 -11.15 20.55 7.18
C LEU A 436 -9.97 21.41 7.65
N PHE A 437 -9.77 21.58 8.95
CA PHE A 437 -8.59 22.28 9.48
C PHE A 437 -7.27 21.65 9.01
N SER A 438 -7.16 20.33 9.02
CA SER A 438 -5.94 19.64 8.56
C SER A 438 -5.71 19.69 7.05
N VAL A 439 -6.77 19.83 6.25
CA VAL A 439 -6.72 19.75 4.78
C VAL A 439 -6.67 21.14 4.13
N VAL A 440 -7.18 22.16 4.81
CA VAL A 440 -7.13 23.54 4.33
C VAL A 440 -5.73 24.09 4.55
N ALA A 441 -4.89 23.93 3.52
CA ALA A 441 -3.58 24.55 3.41
C ALA A 441 -3.66 25.68 2.37
N LEU A 442 -3.79 26.92 2.84
CA LEU A 442 -3.81 28.11 1.99
C LEU A 442 -2.50 28.87 2.17
N SER A 443 -1.73 29.01 1.09
CA SER A 443 -0.61 29.94 1.06
C SER A 443 -1.13 31.39 1.09
N ALA A 444 -0.30 32.36 1.49
CA ALA A 444 -0.72 33.75 1.67
C ALA A 444 -1.40 34.41 0.45
N TYR A 445 -1.21 33.86 -0.75
CA TYR A 445 -1.76 34.37 -2.01
C TYR A 445 -2.80 33.44 -2.67
N GLN A 446 -3.20 32.34 -2.00
CA GLN A 446 -4.17 31.39 -2.56
C GLN A 446 -5.61 31.73 -2.15
N THR A 447 -6.51 31.67 -3.11
CA THR A 447 -7.95 31.88 -2.92
C THR A 447 -8.68 30.55 -2.74
N ALA A 448 -9.65 30.52 -1.83
CA ALA A 448 -10.47 29.33 -1.58
C ALA A 448 -11.95 29.66 -1.49
N LEU A 449 -12.79 28.67 -1.82
CA LEU A 449 -14.24 28.76 -1.76
C LEU A 449 -14.81 27.45 -1.21
N TYR A 450 -15.74 27.52 -0.26
CA TYR A 450 -16.52 26.35 0.14
C TYR A 450 -17.85 26.33 -0.58
N VAL A 451 -18.17 25.23 -1.26
CA VAL A 451 -19.40 25.08 -2.05
C VAL A 451 -20.28 23.99 -1.46
N ARG A 452 -21.57 24.27 -1.34
CA ARG A 452 -22.59 23.29 -0.90
C ARG A 452 -23.90 23.52 -1.63
N GLY A 453 -24.80 22.54 -1.63
CA GLY A 453 -26.19 22.75 -2.02
C GLY A 453 -26.90 23.73 -1.08
N ASP A 454 -27.90 24.44 -1.61
CA ASP A 454 -28.80 25.32 -0.86
C ASP A 454 -29.83 24.57 0.02
N ASP A 455 -29.87 23.23 -0.09
CA ASP A 455 -30.74 22.32 0.66
C ASP A 455 -30.48 22.28 2.16
N MET A 456 -29.25 22.60 2.59
CA MET A 456 -28.86 22.61 4.01
C MET A 456 -27.91 23.79 4.31
N PRO A 457 -28.44 25.01 4.47
CA PRO A 457 -27.61 26.21 4.67
C PRO A 457 -26.91 26.23 6.04
N SER A 458 -27.46 25.54 7.05
CA SER A 458 -26.87 25.40 8.39
C SER A 458 -26.19 24.03 8.55
N PHE A 459 -24.89 24.01 8.85
CA PHE A 459 -24.10 22.79 9.07
C PHE A 459 -22.98 23.01 10.11
N PRO A 460 -22.52 21.95 10.80
CA PRO A 460 -21.64 22.08 11.98
C PRO A 460 -20.34 22.85 11.73
N SER A 461 -19.69 22.65 10.58
CA SER A 461 -18.41 23.29 10.25
C SER A 461 -18.53 24.70 9.67
N ARG A 462 -19.75 25.26 9.55
CA ARG A 462 -19.99 26.57 8.93
C ARG A 462 -19.25 27.72 9.63
N PRO A 463 -19.26 27.85 10.97
CA PRO A 463 -18.58 28.96 11.65
C PRO A 463 -17.07 28.97 11.37
N TYR A 464 -16.44 27.79 11.40
CA TYR A 464 -15.02 27.65 11.05
C TYR A 464 -14.77 28.00 9.58
N ILE A 465 -15.55 27.44 8.65
CA ILE A 465 -15.34 27.70 7.22
C ILE A 465 -15.48 29.18 6.90
N GLN A 466 -16.50 29.87 7.42
CA GLN A 466 -16.70 31.30 7.18
C GLN A 466 -15.55 32.16 7.73
N SER A 467 -14.83 31.69 8.74
CA SER A 467 -13.63 32.37 9.26
C SER A 467 -12.40 32.23 8.34
N VAL A 468 -12.37 31.21 7.48
CA VAL A 468 -11.21 30.86 6.63
C VAL A 468 -11.46 31.14 5.15
N MET A 469 -12.69 31.00 4.66
CA MET A 469 -13.06 31.16 3.26
C MET A 469 -14.55 31.49 3.06
N PRO A 470 -14.93 32.16 1.95
CA PRO A 470 -16.33 32.37 1.59
C PRO A 470 -17.09 31.05 1.36
N VAL A 471 -18.40 31.07 1.65
CA VAL A 471 -19.32 29.95 1.43
C VAL A 471 -20.28 30.32 0.29
N CYS A 472 -20.29 29.53 -0.77
CA CYS A 472 -21.23 29.63 -1.89
C CYS A 472 -22.24 28.48 -1.84
N LEU A 473 -23.53 28.81 -1.93
CA LEU A 473 -24.60 27.83 -2.03
C LEU A 473 -25.07 27.74 -3.48
N LEU A 474 -25.10 26.52 -4.03
CA LEU A 474 -25.55 26.25 -5.39
C LEU A 474 -26.96 25.64 -5.37
N PRO A 475 -27.80 25.95 -6.38
CA PRO A 475 -29.16 25.44 -6.44
C PRO A 475 -29.18 23.91 -6.60
N TYR A 476 -29.94 23.24 -5.74
CA TYR A 476 -30.11 21.79 -5.75
C TYR A 476 -30.69 21.29 -7.09
N THR A 477 -30.13 20.21 -7.65
CA THR A 477 -30.63 19.62 -8.89
C THR A 477 -31.95 18.86 -8.65
N HIS A 478 -33.07 19.42 -9.11
CA HIS A 478 -34.40 18.79 -9.01
C HIS A 478 -34.49 17.47 -9.80
N GLY A 479 -35.30 16.53 -9.32
CA GLY A 479 -35.63 15.28 -10.01
C GLY A 479 -34.80 14.05 -9.62
N VAL A 480 -33.71 14.19 -8.85
CA VAL A 480 -32.91 13.04 -8.37
C VAL A 480 -32.39 13.28 -6.94
N SER A 481 -32.62 12.32 -6.04
CA SER A 481 -32.00 12.29 -4.70
C SER A 481 -31.68 10.86 -4.28
N SER A 482 -30.67 10.70 -3.43
CA SER A 482 -30.33 9.41 -2.80
C SER A 482 -31.53 8.78 -2.07
N THR A 483 -32.41 9.57 -1.46
CA THR A 483 -33.64 9.10 -0.80
C THR A 483 -34.66 8.56 -1.80
N GLN A 484 -34.88 9.25 -2.93
CA GLN A 484 -35.77 8.77 -3.99
C GLN A 484 -35.22 7.51 -4.65
N LEU A 485 -33.92 7.47 -4.96
CA LEU A 485 -33.27 6.28 -5.53
C LEU A 485 -33.32 5.08 -4.59
N ARG A 486 -33.17 5.31 -3.28
CA ARG A 486 -33.32 4.27 -2.26
C ARG A 486 -34.75 3.71 -2.26
N LYS A 487 -35.78 4.57 -2.30
CA LYS A 487 -37.18 4.13 -2.39
C LYS A 487 -37.49 3.40 -3.71
N LEU A 488 -36.90 3.81 -4.83
CA LEU A 488 -37.16 3.22 -6.14
C LEU A 488 -36.46 1.86 -6.34
N LYS A 489 -35.20 1.72 -5.91
CA LYS A 489 -34.38 0.53 -6.18
C LYS A 489 -34.28 -0.45 -5.01
N TYR A 490 -34.57 0.01 -3.79
CA TYR A 490 -34.31 -0.75 -2.57
C TYR A 490 -35.53 -0.79 -1.63
N ALA A 491 -36.76 -0.59 -2.15
CA ALA A 491 -38.00 -0.68 -1.38
C ALA A 491 -38.18 -2.02 -0.64
N HIS A 492 -37.56 -3.11 -1.13
CA HIS A 492 -37.64 -4.44 -0.54
C HIS A 492 -36.71 -4.65 0.67
N ILE A 493 -35.77 -3.73 0.92
CA ILE A 493 -34.91 -3.79 2.11
C ILE A 493 -35.71 -3.14 3.25
N LYS A 494 -36.29 -3.98 4.12
CA LYS A 494 -37.02 -3.53 5.32
C LYS A 494 -36.17 -2.55 6.12
N HIS A 495 -36.84 -1.58 6.75
CA HIS A 495 -36.22 -0.66 7.69
C HIS A 495 -35.54 -1.44 8.83
N ASP A 496 -34.29 -1.09 9.16
CA ASP A 496 -33.51 -1.71 10.26
C ASP A 496 -34.20 -1.58 11.65
N ASP A 497 -35.28 -0.81 11.75
CA ASP A 497 -36.11 -0.70 12.96
C ASP A 497 -36.84 -2.02 13.29
N ASP A 498 -37.08 -2.90 12.31
CA ASP A 498 -37.77 -4.19 12.52
C ASP A 498 -36.85 -5.30 13.04
N ILE A 499 -35.52 -5.17 12.90
CA ILE A 499 -34.55 -6.24 13.25
C ILE A 499 -34.36 -6.35 14.78
N ASN A 500 -34.70 -5.31 15.55
CA ASN A 500 -34.55 -5.33 17.02
C ASN A 500 -35.68 -6.07 17.76
N ASN A 501 -36.77 -6.46 17.10
CA ASN A 501 -37.90 -7.15 17.75
C ASN A 501 -37.92 -8.68 17.56
N GLU A 502 -37.13 -9.24 16.62
CA GLU A 502 -37.10 -10.70 16.38
C GLU A 502 -35.95 -11.44 17.10
N LEU A 503 -35.09 -10.72 17.83
CA LEU A 503 -34.00 -11.31 18.64
C LEU A 503 -34.31 -11.37 20.15
N CYS A 504 -35.56 -11.16 20.53
CA CYS A 504 -36.07 -11.37 21.89
C CYS A 504 -37.37 -12.20 21.86
N LEU A 505 -37.29 -13.45 21.41
CA LEU A 505 -38.23 -14.53 21.71
C LEU A 505 -37.51 -15.87 21.74
#